data_AF-A0A3E3K5P8-F1
#
_entry.id   AF-A0A3E3K5P8-F1
#
_cell.length_a   1.000
_cell.length_b   1.000
_cell.length_c   1.000
_cell.angle_alpha   90.00
_cell.angle_beta   90.00
_cell.angle_gamma   90.00
#
_symmetry.space_group_name_H-M   'P 1'
#
loop_
_entity.id
_entity.type
_entity.pdbx_description
1 polymer ?
#
loop_
_entity_poly.entity_id
_entity_poly.type
_entity_poly.pdbx_seq_one_letter_code
_entity_poly.pdbx_strand_id
1 'polypeptide(L)'
;MSSRIEQIIDEIEEYIDHCKFQPLSTTKIIVNKDQIDELLRELRMKTPEEIKRYQKIIDNKDAIIADAQTKADSMIEEAKAKTDELVSDHEIMQQAYAQANEIVAAATEQAQQILDNATEDANQLRMGAMGYADDMMAKVENLIGHALDNYTTKYDSLVNSLQESFDMVHGDREELRIQDETETEFAQAMEE
;
A
#
# COMPACT_ATOMS: atom_id res chain seq x y z
N MET A 1 41.02 21.78 55.29
CA MET A 1 42.07 22.79 55.05
C MET A 1 41.63 24.05 55.76
N SER A 2 42.38 24.50 56.76
CA SER A 2 42.06 25.73 57.50
C SER A 2 42.23 26.94 56.58
N SER A 3 41.32 27.91 56.65
CA SER A 3 41.41 29.15 55.86
C SER A 3 42.63 29.97 56.29
N ARG A 4 43.14 30.84 55.42
CA ARG A 4 44.25 31.74 55.78
C ARG A 4 43.85 32.72 56.89
N ILE A 5 42.56 33.03 57.00
CA ILE A 5 41.98 33.77 58.13
C ILE A 5 42.08 32.94 59.42
N GLU A 6 41.63 31.68 59.37
CA GLU A 6 41.66 30.76 60.51
C GLU A 6 43.09 30.57 61.02
N GLN A 7 44.08 30.43 60.12
CA GLN A 7 45.49 30.32 60.49
C GLN A 7 46.01 31.53 61.29
N ILE A 8 45.58 32.75 60.96
CA ILE A 8 46.01 33.97 61.66
C ILE A 8 45.25 34.13 62.98
N ILE A 9 43.99 33.67 63.04
CA ILE A 9 43.23 33.61 64.28
C ILE A 9 43.89 32.62 65.24
N ASP A 10 44.23 31.41 64.77
CA ASP A 10 44.97 30.40 65.54
C ASP A 10 46.30 30.98 66.07
N GLU A 11 47.03 31.73 65.24
CA GLU A 11 48.31 32.37 65.61
C GLU A 11 48.15 33.50 66.64
N ILE A 12 47.04 34.26 66.58
CA ILE A 12 46.67 35.26 67.59
C ILE A 12 46.27 34.59 68.91
N GLU A 13 45.47 33.53 68.85
CA GLU A 13 45.04 32.75 70.02
C GLU A 13 46.26 32.13 70.71
N GLU A 14 47.16 31.51 69.95
CA GLU A 14 48.40 30.93 70.47
C GLU A 14 49.31 32.00 71.07
N TYR A 15 49.44 33.19 70.46
CA TYR A 15 50.20 34.30 71.03
C TYR A 15 49.62 34.79 72.36
N ILE A 16 48.29 34.88 72.47
CA ILE A 16 47.58 35.27 73.70
C ILE A 16 47.82 34.24 74.81
N ASP A 17 47.75 32.94 74.50
CA ASP A 17 47.98 31.85 75.46
C ASP A 17 49.41 31.83 76.02
N HIS A 18 50.40 32.29 75.24
CA HIS A 18 51.80 32.37 75.68
C HIS A 18 52.15 33.67 76.42
N CYS A 19 51.23 34.62 76.55
CA CYS A 19 51.47 35.87 77.27
C CYS A 19 51.54 35.66 78.79
N LYS A 20 52.41 36.42 79.47
CA LYS A 20 52.56 36.33 80.92
C LYS A 20 51.40 37.03 81.63
N PHE A 21 50.90 36.43 82.71
CA PHE A 21 49.95 37.11 83.59
C PHE A 21 50.58 38.32 84.27
N GLN A 22 49.75 39.36 84.46
CA GLN A 22 50.11 40.50 85.27
C GLN A 22 50.30 40.06 86.74
N PRO A 23 51.32 40.57 87.46
CA PRO A 23 51.52 40.24 88.86
C PRO A 23 50.23 40.45 89.68
N LEU A 24 49.86 39.44 90.47
CA LEU A 24 48.64 39.40 91.31
C LEU A 24 47.31 39.32 90.54
N SER A 25 47.32 39.01 89.24
CA SER A 25 46.10 38.77 88.46
C SER A 25 46.09 37.39 87.82
N THR A 26 44.94 36.71 87.89
CA THR A 26 44.69 35.44 87.19
C THR A 26 43.90 35.62 85.90
N THR A 27 43.50 36.86 85.57
CA THR A 27 42.64 37.17 84.42
C THR A 27 43.25 38.20 83.46
N LYS A 28 44.27 38.93 83.89
CA LYS A 28 44.93 39.96 83.07
C LYS A 28 46.28 39.45 82.61
N ILE A 29 46.50 39.55 81.30
CA ILE A 29 47.77 39.24 80.64
C ILE A 29 48.52 40.52 80.26
N ILE A 30 49.84 40.45 80.23
CA ILE A 30 50.72 41.50 79.71
C ILE A 30 51.04 41.13 78.27
N VAL A 31 50.60 41.97 77.34
CA VAL A 31 50.81 41.81 75.89
C VAL A 31 51.80 42.84 75.38
N ASN A 32 52.66 42.43 74.46
CA ASN A 32 53.41 43.38 73.64
C ASN A 32 52.44 44.00 72.63
N LYS A 33 52.22 45.31 72.76
CA LYS A 33 51.31 46.08 71.91
C LYS A 33 51.70 46.03 70.43
N ASP A 34 52.98 46.12 70.12
CA ASP A 34 53.45 46.19 68.73
C ASP A 34 53.25 44.84 68.03
N GLN A 35 53.47 43.74 68.74
CA GLN A 35 53.30 42.38 68.19
C GLN A 35 51.83 42.02 67.95
N ILE A 36 50.92 42.35 68.89
CA ILE A 36 49.48 42.10 68.68
C ILE A 36 48.89 43.03 67.61
N ASP A 37 49.34 44.29 67.54
CA ASP A 37 48.91 45.23 66.50
C ASP A 37 49.33 44.74 65.09
N GLU A 38 50.50 44.11 64.96
CA GLU A 38 50.95 43.52 63.69
C GLU A 38 50.08 42.33 63.27
N LEU A 39 49.83 41.38 64.18
CA LEU A 39 48.95 40.23 63.91
C LEU A 39 47.52 40.66 63.53
N LEU A 40 46.96 41.64 64.24
CA LEU A 40 45.65 42.20 63.93
C LEU A 40 45.63 42.98 62.60
N ARG A 41 46.72 43.68 62.26
CA ARG A 41 46.86 44.34 60.94
C ARG A 41 46.92 43.33 59.82
N GLU A 42 47.67 42.24 60.00
CA GLU A 42 47.78 41.17 59.03
C GLU A 42 46.42 40.49 58.78
N LEU A 43 45.71 40.16 59.86
CA LEU A 43 44.34 39.62 59.80
C LEU A 43 43.42 40.60 59.04
N ARG A 44 43.46 41.89 59.37
CA ARG A 44 42.62 42.92 58.74
C ARG A 44 42.94 43.14 57.27
N MET A 45 44.20 42.97 56.86
CA MET A 45 44.63 43.10 55.47
C MET A 45 44.19 41.90 54.62
N LYS A 46 44.28 40.68 55.16
CA LYS A 46 43.97 39.44 54.43
C LYS A 46 42.48 39.08 54.42
N THR A 47 41.73 39.46 55.45
CA THR A 47 40.30 39.15 55.56
C THR A 47 39.46 39.59 54.35
N PRO A 48 39.59 40.84 53.83
CA PRO A 48 38.81 41.29 52.68
C PRO A 48 39.10 40.50 51.40
N GLU A 49 40.34 40.05 51.19
CA GLU A 49 40.73 39.26 50.02
C GLU A 49 40.12 37.86 50.07
N GLU A 50 40.19 37.20 51.23
CA GLU A 50 39.59 35.87 51.43
C GLU A 50 38.07 35.91 51.25
N ILE A 51 37.39 36.92 51.82
CA ILE A 51 35.94 37.11 51.64
C ILE A 51 35.58 37.33 50.17
N LYS A 52 36.31 38.18 49.44
CA LYS A 52 36.10 38.37 47.99
C LYS A 52 36.28 37.08 47.20
N ARG A 53 37.27 36.26 47.57
CA ARG A 53 37.51 34.97 46.94
C ARG A 53 36.35 34.01 47.17
N TYR A 54 35.82 33.93 48.39
CA TYR A 54 34.64 33.11 48.68
C TYR A 54 33.40 33.59 47.93
N GLN A 55 33.14 34.90 47.91
CA GLN A 55 32.01 35.46 47.15
C GLN A 55 32.10 35.09 45.67
N LYS A 56 33.29 35.23 45.07
CA LYS A 56 33.50 34.84 43.67
C LYS A 56 33.26 33.35 43.42
N ILE A 57 33.61 32.48 44.38
CA ILE A 57 33.33 31.04 44.26
C ILE A 57 31.83 30.78 44.30
N ILE A 58 31.10 31.46 45.17
CA ILE A 58 29.63 31.35 45.27
C ILE A 58 28.98 31.85 43.97
N ASP A 59 29.35 33.04 43.50
CA ASP A 59 28.81 33.61 42.26
C ASP A 59 29.08 32.70 41.05
N ASN A 60 30.30 32.14 40.96
CA ASN A 60 30.65 31.18 39.92
C ASN A 60 29.86 29.88 40.01
N LYS A 61 29.65 29.36 41.23
CA LYS A 61 28.84 28.15 41.46
C LYS A 61 27.40 28.40 40.99
N ASP A 62 26.80 29.52 41.36
CA ASP A 62 25.43 29.83 40.99
C ASP A 62 25.30 30.04 39.47
N ALA A 63 26.29 30.68 38.85
CA ALA A 63 26.36 30.78 37.39
C ALA A 63 26.47 29.42 36.69
N ILE A 64 27.29 28.50 37.22
CA ILE A 64 27.41 27.13 36.68
C ILE A 64 26.08 26.37 36.80
N ILE A 65 25.40 26.49 37.94
CA ILE A 65 24.11 25.81 38.16
C ILE A 65 23.05 26.37 37.20
N ALA A 66 22.98 27.69 37.02
CA ALA A 66 22.05 28.32 36.09
C ALA A 66 22.31 27.93 34.63
N ASP A 67 23.58 27.89 34.20
CA ASP A 67 23.96 27.43 32.86
C ASP A 67 23.62 25.96 32.65
N ALA A 68 23.88 25.11 33.66
CA ALA A 68 23.53 23.69 33.61
C ALA A 68 22.02 23.46 33.53
N GLN A 69 21.22 24.23 34.28
CA GLN A 69 19.76 24.17 34.22
C GLN A 69 19.25 24.61 32.85
N THR A 70 19.74 25.74 32.33
CA THR A 70 19.35 26.23 31.00
C THR A 70 19.67 25.22 29.91
N LYS A 71 20.85 24.58 29.96
CA LYS A 71 21.22 23.51 29.02
C LYS A 71 20.36 22.27 29.16
N ALA A 72 20.03 21.86 30.38
CA ALA A 72 19.15 20.72 30.62
C ALA A 72 17.75 20.99 30.05
N ASP A 73 17.20 22.18 30.29
CA ASP A 73 15.89 22.58 29.78
C ASP A 73 15.88 22.62 28.24
N SER A 74 16.91 23.23 27.63
CA SER A 74 17.07 23.26 26.17
C SER A 74 17.16 21.85 25.58
N MET A 75 17.91 20.95 26.22
CA MET A 75 18.05 19.57 25.74
C MET A 75 16.74 18.79 25.82
N ILE A 76 15.94 19.01 26.88
CA ILE A 76 14.62 18.41 27.02
C ILE A 76 13.66 18.95 25.96
N GLU A 77 13.71 20.24 25.67
CA GLU A 77 12.87 20.88 24.66
C GLU A 77 13.20 20.38 23.25
N GLU A 78 14.48 20.31 22.90
CA GLU A 78 14.94 19.73 21.63
C GLU A 78 14.54 18.25 21.50
N ALA A 79 14.69 17.45 22.56
CA ALA A 79 14.30 16.05 22.55
C ALA A 79 12.79 15.86 22.36
N LYS A 80 11.96 16.70 22.98
CA LYS A 80 10.50 16.71 22.78
C LYS A 80 10.15 17.09 21.35
N ALA A 81 10.69 18.20 20.83
CA ALA A 81 10.44 18.63 19.46
C ALA A 81 10.78 17.53 18.44
N LYS A 82 11.92 16.85 18.63
CA LYS A 82 12.33 15.74 17.76
C LYS A 82 11.44 14.50 17.91
N THR A 83 10.93 14.24 19.10
CA THR A 83 9.98 13.13 19.33
C THR A 83 8.65 13.42 18.62
N ASP A 84 8.14 14.64 18.74
CA ASP A 84 6.90 15.07 18.08
C ASP A 84 7.02 15.01 16.55
N GLU A 85 8.16 15.44 15.99
CA GLU A 85 8.48 15.31 14.57
C GLU A 85 8.46 13.84 14.12
N LEU A 86 9.14 12.95 14.84
CA LEU A 86 9.19 11.52 14.52
C LEU A 86 7.81 10.85 14.60
N VAL A 87 6.98 11.23 15.59
CA VAL A 87 5.62 10.71 15.72
C VAL A 87 4.75 11.20 14.56
N SER A 88 4.83 12.48 14.23
CA SER A 88 4.12 13.06 13.08
C SER A 88 4.51 12.37 11.78
N ASP A 89 5.82 12.19 11.52
CA ASP A 89 6.31 11.49 10.33
C ASP A 89 5.81 10.04 10.29
N HIS A 90 5.77 9.36 11.44
CA HIS A 90 5.26 8.00 11.53
C HIS A 90 3.76 7.93 11.25
N GLU A 91 2.96 8.87 11.77
CA GLU A 91 1.52 8.96 11.49
C GLU A 91 1.25 9.24 10.01
N ILE A 92 1.99 10.18 9.41
CA ILE A 92 1.92 10.47 7.96
C ILE A 92 2.26 9.22 7.15
N MET A 93 3.32 8.51 7.52
CA MET A 93 3.72 7.26 6.89
C MET A 93 2.64 6.18 7.01
N GLN A 94 2.03 5.99 8.18
CA GLN A 94 0.94 5.03 8.36
C GLN A 94 -0.28 5.39 7.50
N GLN A 95 -0.67 6.67 7.47
CA GLN A 95 -1.76 7.14 6.62
C GLN A 95 -1.46 6.92 5.14
N ALA A 96 -0.23 7.20 4.70
CA ALA A 96 0.20 6.97 3.32
C ALA A 96 0.13 5.49 2.95
N TYR A 97 0.55 4.57 3.84
CA TYR A 97 0.41 3.13 3.61
C TYR A 97 -1.06 2.68 3.56
N ALA A 98 -1.91 3.19 4.45
CA ALA A 98 -3.34 2.89 4.44
C ALA A 98 -3.99 3.32 3.12
N GLN A 99 -3.71 4.54 2.68
CA GLN A 99 -4.20 5.09 1.42
C GLN A 99 -3.67 4.30 0.21
N ALA A 100 -2.38 3.93 0.22
CA ALA A 100 -1.80 3.11 -0.84
C ALA A 100 -2.49 1.74 -0.94
N ASN A 101 -2.74 1.08 0.19
CA ASN A 101 -3.45 -0.20 0.23
C ASN A 101 -4.89 -0.07 -0.27
N GLU A 102 -5.58 1.01 0.09
CA GLU A 102 -6.94 1.30 -0.40
C GLU A 102 -6.96 1.49 -1.92
N ILE A 103 -6.00 2.24 -2.48
CA ILE A 103 -5.87 2.44 -3.93
C ILE A 103 -5.61 1.11 -4.63
N VAL A 104 -4.71 0.28 -4.10
CA VAL A 104 -4.40 -1.04 -4.68
C VAL A 104 -5.63 -1.95 -4.63
N ALA A 105 -6.37 -1.96 -3.52
CA ALA A 105 -7.60 -2.73 -3.40
C ALA A 105 -8.67 -2.27 -4.41
N ALA A 106 -8.90 -0.96 -4.51
CA ALA A 106 -9.86 -0.38 -5.44
C ALA A 106 -9.46 -0.67 -6.90
N ALA A 107 -8.18 -0.54 -7.24
CA ALA A 107 -7.68 -0.86 -8.58
C ALA A 107 -7.84 -2.36 -8.91
N THR A 108 -7.63 -3.24 -7.93
CA THR A 108 -7.81 -4.69 -8.09
C THR A 108 -9.28 -5.04 -8.32
N GLU A 109 -10.19 -4.43 -7.56
CA GLU A 109 -11.63 -4.61 -7.74
C GLU A 109 -12.11 -4.11 -9.10
N GLN A 110 -11.67 -2.92 -9.52
CA GLN A 110 -11.98 -2.38 -10.85
C GLN A 110 -11.45 -3.28 -11.97
N ALA A 111 -10.23 -3.80 -11.84
CA ALA A 111 -9.66 -4.73 -12.82
C ALA A 111 -10.49 -6.02 -12.91
N GLN A 112 -10.94 -6.56 -11.78
CA GLN A 112 -11.79 -7.74 -11.77
C GLN A 112 -13.15 -7.46 -12.44
N GLN A 113 -13.78 -6.33 -12.14
CA GLN A 113 -15.03 -5.92 -12.80
C GLN A 113 -14.88 -5.78 -14.32
N ILE A 114 -13.76 -5.21 -14.79
CA ILE A 114 -13.48 -5.11 -16.23
C ILE A 114 -13.37 -6.50 -16.87
N LEU A 115 -12.66 -7.43 -16.21
CA LEU A 115 -12.52 -8.80 -16.71
C LEU A 115 -13.85 -9.55 -16.75
N ASP A 116 -14.67 -9.39 -15.72
CA ASP A 116 -15.99 -10.02 -15.63
C ASP A 116 -16.90 -9.50 -16.73
N ASN A 117 -16.99 -8.17 -16.90
CA ASN A 117 -17.79 -7.54 -17.95
C ASN A 117 -17.30 -7.95 -19.34
N ALA A 118 -15.99 -7.94 -19.59
CA ALA A 118 -15.43 -8.36 -20.88
C ALA A 118 -15.72 -9.83 -21.18
N THR A 119 -15.73 -10.70 -20.15
CA THR A 119 -16.08 -12.12 -20.29
C THR A 119 -17.56 -12.30 -20.58
N GLU A 120 -18.43 -11.54 -19.93
CA GLU A 120 -19.86 -11.54 -20.21
C GLU A 120 -20.15 -11.08 -21.64
N ASP A 121 -19.60 -9.94 -22.06
CA ASP A 121 -19.77 -9.39 -23.41
C ASP A 121 -19.29 -10.38 -24.48
N ALA A 122 -18.12 -11.00 -24.27
CA ALA A 122 -17.59 -12.01 -25.18
C ALA A 122 -18.52 -13.22 -25.29
N ASN A 123 -19.11 -13.67 -24.18
CA ASN A 123 -20.06 -14.77 -24.18
C ASN A 123 -21.37 -14.40 -24.89
N GLN A 124 -21.90 -13.21 -24.65
CA GLN A 124 -23.10 -12.71 -25.32
C GLN A 124 -22.87 -12.62 -26.84
N LEU A 125 -21.74 -12.05 -27.27
CA LEU A 125 -21.37 -11.97 -28.68
C LEU A 125 -21.25 -13.36 -29.31
N ARG A 126 -20.59 -14.30 -28.62
CA ARG A 126 -20.45 -15.69 -29.08
C ARG A 126 -21.81 -16.36 -29.25
N MET A 127 -22.71 -16.22 -28.28
CA MET A 127 -24.06 -16.79 -28.37
C MET A 127 -24.87 -16.16 -29.51
N GLY A 128 -24.79 -14.84 -29.67
CA GLY A 128 -25.43 -14.14 -30.78
C GLY A 128 -24.92 -14.59 -32.15
N ALA A 129 -23.61 -14.75 -32.30
CA ALA A 129 -22.98 -15.24 -33.53
C ALA A 129 -23.36 -16.70 -33.84
N MET A 130 -23.42 -17.56 -32.81
CA MET A 130 -23.87 -18.95 -32.95
C MET A 130 -25.34 -19.01 -33.38
N GLY A 131 -26.22 -18.22 -32.74
CA GLY A 131 -27.63 -18.15 -33.12
C GLY A 131 -27.83 -17.64 -34.55
N TYR A 132 -27.09 -16.61 -34.96
CA TYR A 132 -27.13 -16.13 -36.34
C TYR A 132 -26.67 -17.19 -37.35
N ALA A 133 -25.60 -17.91 -37.04
CA ALA A 133 -25.11 -18.99 -37.89
C ALA A 133 -26.14 -20.12 -38.00
N ASP A 134 -26.79 -20.48 -36.90
CA ASP A 134 -27.86 -21.48 -36.84
C ASP A 134 -29.06 -21.07 -37.71
N ASP A 135 -29.53 -19.82 -37.58
CA ASP A 135 -30.60 -19.27 -38.42
C ASP A 135 -30.26 -19.31 -39.92
N MET A 136 -29.01 -19.04 -40.28
CA MET A 136 -28.56 -19.14 -41.68
C MET A 136 -28.54 -20.59 -42.15
N MET A 137 -28.05 -21.52 -41.32
CA MET A 137 -28.04 -22.95 -41.65
C MET A 137 -29.45 -23.50 -41.80
N ALA A 138 -30.38 -23.11 -40.93
CA ALA A 138 -31.79 -23.48 -41.05
C ALA A 138 -32.41 -22.97 -42.37
N LYS A 139 -32.06 -21.77 -42.83
CA LYS A 139 -32.51 -21.27 -44.15
C LYS A 139 -31.93 -22.09 -45.29
N VAL A 140 -30.65 -22.44 -45.23
CA VAL A 140 -29.99 -23.29 -46.23
C VAL A 140 -30.63 -24.68 -46.26
N GLU A 141 -30.88 -25.28 -45.09
CA GLU A 141 -31.56 -26.57 -44.95
C GLU A 141 -32.95 -26.55 -45.61
N ASN A 142 -33.76 -25.53 -45.32
CA ASN A 142 -35.08 -25.38 -45.95
C ASN A 142 -35.00 -25.22 -47.47
N LEU A 143 -34.04 -24.43 -47.98
CA LEU A 143 -33.84 -24.27 -49.42
C LEU A 143 -33.44 -25.59 -50.09
N ILE A 144 -32.56 -26.37 -49.46
CA ILE A 144 -32.17 -27.70 -49.95
C ILE A 144 -33.36 -28.64 -49.91
N GLY A 145 -34.14 -28.65 -48.83
CA GLY A 145 -35.36 -29.46 -48.70
C GLY A 145 -36.36 -29.16 -49.81
N HIS A 146 -36.65 -27.88 -50.07
CA HIS A 146 -37.53 -27.47 -51.17
C HIS A 146 -36.99 -27.81 -52.55
N ALA A 147 -35.67 -27.65 -52.77
CA ALA A 147 -35.07 -28.05 -54.04
C ALA A 147 -35.22 -29.56 -54.26
N LEU A 148 -34.90 -30.36 -53.24
CA LEU A 148 -35.01 -31.82 -53.30
C LEU A 148 -36.44 -32.28 -53.60
N ASP A 149 -37.43 -31.75 -52.88
CA ASP A 149 -38.85 -32.04 -53.09
C ASP A 149 -39.31 -31.69 -54.52
N ASN A 150 -38.90 -30.52 -55.02
CA ASN A 150 -39.20 -30.07 -56.38
C ASN A 150 -38.59 -31.00 -57.44
N TYR A 151 -37.32 -31.37 -57.28
CA TYR A 151 -36.64 -32.27 -58.21
C TYR A 151 -37.24 -33.68 -58.16
N THR A 152 -37.51 -34.23 -56.98
CA THR A 152 -38.20 -35.53 -56.84
C THR A 152 -39.54 -35.51 -57.55
N THR A 153 -40.39 -34.51 -57.30
CA THR A 153 -41.70 -34.38 -57.96
C THR A 153 -41.58 -34.28 -59.49
N LYS A 154 -40.59 -33.53 -60.00
CA LYS A 154 -40.35 -33.41 -61.45
C LYS A 154 -39.82 -34.70 -62.06
N TYR A 155 -38.91 -35.40 -61.39
CA TYR A 155 -38.39 -36.67 -61.86
C TYR A 155 -39.48 -37.75 -61.85
N ASP A 156 -40.31 -37.82 -60.80
CA ASP A 156 -41.45 -38.72 -60.73
C ASP A 156 -42.44 -38.46 -61.87
N SER A 157 -42.75 -37.18 -62.13
CA SER A 157 -43.61 -36.78 -63.25
C SER A 157 -43.02 -37.18 -64.60
N LEU A 158 -41.71 -36.95 -64.80
CA LEU A 158 -41.00 -37.33 -66.03
C LEU A 158 -41.00 -38.85 -66.23
N VAL A 159 -40.72 -39.61 -65.18
CA VAL A 159 -40.75 -41.08 -65.20
C VAL A 159 -42.15 -41.57 -65.57
N ASN A 160 -43.20 -41.01 -64.97
CA ASN A 160 -44.58 -41.35 -65.30
C ASN A 160 -44.91 -41.05 -66.77
N SER A 161 -44.56 -39.87 -67.29
CA SER A 161 -44.80 -39.53 -68.71
C SER A 161 -44.02 -40.41 -69.69
N LEU A 162 -42.79 -40.81 -69.35
CA LEU A 162 -42.01 -41.75 -70.15
C LEU A 162 -42.62 -43.15 -70.11
N GLN A 163 -43.12 -43.59 -68.95
CA GLN A 163 -43.81 -44.87 -68.80
C GLN A 163 -45.10 -44.89 -69.62
N GLU A 164 -45.92 -43.84 -69.54
CA GLU A 164 -47.15 -43.71 -70.35
C GLU A 164 -46.85 -43.74 -71.86
N SER A 165 -45.78 -43.06 -72.29
CA SER A 165 -45.35 -43.08 -73.69
C SER A 165 -44.87 -44.47 -74.13
N PHE A 166 -44.16 -45.18 -73.25
CA PHE A 166 -43.73 -46.56 -73.50
C PHE A 166 -44.92 -47.50 -73.61
N ASP A 167 -45.86 -47.43 -72.66
CA ASP A 167 -47.06 -48.27 -72.62
C ASP A 167 -47.94 -48.02 -73.86
N MET A 168 -48.07 -46.77 -74.29
CA MET A 168 -48.77 -46.42 -75.54
C MET A 168 -48.11 -47.05 -76.76
N VAL A 169 -46.79 -46.87 -76.94
CA VAL A 169 -46.06 -47.47 -78.06
C VAL A 169 -46.09 -49.01 -78.00
N HIS A 170 -46.07 -49.58 -76.81
CA HIS A 170 -46.21 -51.02 -76.62
C HIS A 170 -47.60 -51.51 -77.06
N GLY A 171 -48.67 -50.84 -76.61
CA GLY A 171 -50.04 -51.12 -77.01
C GLY A 171 -50.25 -50.99 -78.52
N ASP A 172 -49.82 -49.87 -79.13
CA ASP A 172 -49.89 -49.65 -80.58
C ASP A 172 -49.20 -50.79 -81.36
N ARG A 173 -48.06 -51.28 -80.86
CA ARG A 173 -47.33 -52.40 -81.48
C ARG A 173 -48.06 -53.74 -81.32
N GLU A 174 -48.70 -53.99 -80.19
CA GLU A 174 -49.49 -55.20 -79.98
C GLU A 174 -50.76 -55.20 -80.84
N GLU A 175 -51.47 -54.07 -80.93
CA GLU A 175 -52.64 -53.90 -81.79
C GLU A 175 -52.29 -54.12 -83.27
N LEU A 176 -51.20 -53.52 -83.76
CA LEU A 176 -50.75 -53.72 -85.14
C LEU A 176 -50.40 -55.19 -85.44
N ARG A 177 -49.81 -55.93 -84.50
CA ARG A 177 -49.50 -57.35 -84.69
C ARG A 177 -50.78 -58.18 -84.78
N ILE A 178 -51.75 -57.92 -83.91
CA ILE A 178 -53.04 -58.62 -83.94
C ILE A 178 -53.76 -58.32 -85.25
N GLN A 179 -53.70 -57.08 -85.74
CA GLN A 179 -54.30 -56.69 -87.02
C GLN A 179 -53.70 -57.48 -88.20
N ASP A 180 -52.37 -57.60 -88.24
CA ASP A 180 -51.64 -58.39 -89.24
C ASP A 180 -52.00 -59.89 -89.16
N GLU A 181 -52.15 -60.44 -87.94
CA GLU A 181 -52.61 -61.82 -87.71
C GLU A 181 -54.07 -62.02 -88.15
N THR A 182 -55.00 -61.11 -87.82
CA THR A 182 -56.39 -61.18 -88.28
C THR A 182 -56.55 -60.99 -89.79
N GLU A 183 -55.76 -60.12 -90.43
CA GLU A 183 -55.73 -59.98 -91.88
C GLU A 183 -55.18 -61.24 -92.54
N THR A 184 -54.16 -61.86 -91.95
CA THR A 184 -53.60 -63.14 -92.43
C THR A 184 -54.59 -64.30 -92.26
N GLU A 185 -55.26 -64.42 -91.12
CA GLU A 185 -56.30 -65.44 -90.87
C GLU A 185 -57.52 -65.23 -91.77
N PHE A 186 -57.95 -63.98 -91.99
CA PHE A 186 -59.06 -63.67 -92.90
C PHE A 186 -58.68 -63.99 -94.36
N ALA A 187 -57.46 -63.68 -94.79
CA ALA A 187 -56.97 -64.03 -96.11
C ALA A 187 -56.90 -65.55 -96.31
N GLN A 188 -56.42 -66.30 -95.31
CA GLN A 188 -56.37 -67.77 -95.36
C GLN A 188 -57.77 -68.40 -95.37
N ALA A 189 -58.72 -67.85 -94.61
CA ALA A 189 -60.11 -68.34 -94.59
C ALA A 189 -60.91 -68.04 -95.86
N MET A 190 -60.46 -67.10 -96.71
CA MET A 190 -61.07 -66.86 -98.04
C MET A 190 -60.43 -67.73 -99.16
N GLU A 191 -59.29 -68.37 -98.89
CA GLU A 191 -58.62 -69.26 -99.85
C GLU A 191 -58.98 -70.77 -99.68
N GLU A 192 -59.74 -71.14 -98.63
CA GLU A 192 -60.36 -72.47 -98.44
C GLU A 192 -61.83 -72.52 -98.87
#